data_AF-A0A9K3PPI0-F1
#
_entry.id   AF-A0A9K3PPI0-F1
#
_cell.length_a   1.000
_cell.length_b   1.000
_cell.length_c   1.000
_cell.angle_alpha   90.00
_cell.angle_beta   90.00
_cell.angle_gamma   90.00
#
_symmetry.space_group_name_H-M   'P 1'
#
loop_
_entity.id
_entity.type
_entity.pdbx_description
1 polymer ?
#
loop_
_entity_poly.entity_id
_entity_poly.type
_entity_poly.pdbx_seq_one_letter_code
_entity_poly.pdbx_strand_id
1 'polypeptide(L)'
;MPFHNYTHYGGIQHPRGLCITQTPHRTPCFSHRLDLLLSTATEQLLDAVPPAKRNAAKALFVAATTATSHGVIAATESERFRFWTHWQNFLQNTFPMHQPILSNYPLLTRLALLGSFAAFIRAGQHHPANKKVSAQTVLLALRAISQTHMLDGQPDPLADEKGQRHILLRRQIENYRRHDPPPKRKLALPHIAIKYLNVTRADNNPRY
;
A
#
# COMPACT_ATOMS: atom_id res chain seq x y z
N MET A 1 -40.41 -7.84 -45.47
CA MET A 1 -39.53 -8.12 -46.64
C MET A 1 -40.10 -7.33 -47.82
N PRO A 2 -39.30 -6.66 -48.67
CA PRO A 2 -38.13 -7.24 -49.34
C PRO A 2 -36.81 -6.46 -49.24
N PHE A 3 -35.77 -7.19 -49.65
CA PHE A 3 -34.35 -6.89 -49.82
C PHE A 3 -34.03 -6.15 -51.14
N HIS A 4 -32.88 -5.45 -51.19
CA HIS A 4 -31.75 -5.55 -52.18
C HIS A 4 -30.80 -4.32 -51.99
N ASN A 5 -29.53 -4.47 -51.57
CA ASN A 5 -28.30 -4.85 -52.33
C ASN A 5 -27.84 -3.74 -53.30
N TYR A 6 -26.57 -3.37 -53.55
CA TYR A 6 -25.19 -3.62 -53.06
C TYR A 6 -24.31 -2.65 -53.89
N THR A 7 -23.19 -2.12 -53.39
CA THR A 7 -21.95 -2.09 -54.20
C THR A 7 -20.66 -1.94 -53.37
N HIS A 8 -19.70 -2.77 -53.74
CA HIS A 8 -18.33 -2.99 -53.31
C HIS A 8 -17.38 -1.79 -53.47
N TYR A 9 -16.41 -1.67 -52.55
CA TYR A 9 -14.95 -1.51 -52.76
C TYR A 9 -14.33 -1.98 -51.42
N GLY A 10 -13.31 -2.83 -51.31
CA GLY A 10 -12.14 -3.15 -52.12
C GLY A 10 -11.09 -3.55 -51.07
N GLY A 11 -10.67 -4.83 -51.07
CA GLY A 11 -9.82 -5.39 -50.01
C GLY A 11 -8.36 -4.94 -50.10
N ILE A 12 -7.71 -4.87 -48.94
CA ILE A 12 -6.26 -5.06 -48.80
C ILE A 12 -6.02 -5.93 -47.57
N GLN A 13 -5.57 -7.16 -47.83
CA GLN A 13 -4.96 -8.05 -46.86
C GLN A 13 -3.48 -7.69 -46.72
N HIS A 14 -2.95 -7.63 -45.50
CA HIS A 14 -1.58 -7.97 -45.06
C HIS A 14 -1.39 -7.53 -43.58
N PRO A 15 -0.39 -8.03 -42.85
CA PRO A 15 -0.17 -9.39 -42.39
C PRO A 15 -0.34 -9.50 -40.85
N ARG A 16 -0.60 -10.72 -40.35
CA ARG A 16 -0.53 -11.03 -38.91
C ARG A 16 0.91 -10.86 -38.42
N GLY A 17 1.22 -9.69 -37.88
CA GLY A 17 2.47 -9.36 -37.22
C GLY A 17 2.31 -9.33 -35.70
N LEU A 18 3.14 -10.13 -35.04
CA LEU A 18 3.56 -10.06 -33.64
C LEU A 18 2.47 -10.05 -32.55
N CYS A 19 2.28 -11.25 -32.00
CA CYS A 19 1.94 -11.44 -30.59
C CYS A 19 3.05 -10.81 -29.74
N ILE A 20 2.92 -9.54 -29.39
CA ILE A 20 3.70 -8.93 -28.32
C ILE A 20 3.01 -9.37 -27.03
N THR A 21 3.54 -10.43 -26.42
CA THR A 21 3.27 -10.75 -25.02
C THR A 21 3.78 -9.59 -24.18
N GLN A 22 2.94 -8.57 -23.98
CA GLN A 22 3.16 -7.57 -22.96
C GLN A 22 3.08 -8.29 -21.61
N THR A 23 4.25 -8.59 -21.08
CA THR A 23 4.45 -8.96 -19.69
C THR A 23 3.75 -7.93 -18.82
N PRO A 24 2.95 -8.33 -17.82
CA PRO A 24 2.39 -7.37 -16.89
C PRO A 24 3.56 -6.68 -16.22
N HIS A 25 3.60 -5.34 -16.30
CA HIS A 25 4.55 -4.50 -15.59
C HIS A 25 4.59 -4.92 -14.13
N ARG A 26 5.54 -5.80 -13.78
CA ARG A 26 5.97 -6.00 -12.40
C ARG A 26 6.59 -4.68 -12.00
N THR A 27 5.84 -3.87 -11.27
CA THR A 27 6.38 -2.72 -10.57
C THR A 27 7.59 -3.24 -9.77
N PRO A 28 8.80 -2.72 -10.00
CA PRO A 28 9.95 -3.16 -9.23
C PRO A 28 9.67 -2.94 -7.74
N CYS A 29 10.06 -3.91 -6.94
CA CYS A 29 9.90 -3.94 -5.50
C CYS A 29 10.38 -2.61 -4.91
N PHE A 30 9.53 -1.87 -4.19
CA PHE A 30 9.81 -0.49 -3.70
C PHE A 30 11.11 -0.34 -2.90
N SER A 31 11.60 -1.42 -2.25
CA SER A 31 12.95 -1.45 -1.63
C SER A 31 14.02 -0.98 -2.60
N HIS A 32 13.98 -1.48 -3.84
CA HIS A 32 15.02 -1.26 -4.84
C HIS A 32 15.15 0.21 -5.27
N ARG A 33 14.09 1.03 -5.14
CA ARG A 33 14.13 2.45 -5.53
C ARG A 33 14.75 3.33 -4.46
N LEU A 34 14.46 3.04 -3.18
CA LEU A 34 15.08 3.70 -2.04
C LEU A 34 16.59 3.40 -2.01
N ASP A 35 16.92 2.13 -2.22
CA ASP A 35 18.30 1.63 -2.24
C ASP A 35 19.09 2.33 -3.37
N LEU A 36 18.46 2.55 -4.53
CA LEU A 36 19.09 3.24 -5.66
C LEU A 36 19.33 4.74 -5.39
N LEU A 37 18.34 5.46 -4.85
CA LEU A 37 18.45 6.89 -4.55
C LEU A 37 19.47 7.17 -3.44
N LEU A 38 19.49 6.33 -2.41
CA LEU A 38 20.49 6.39 -1.36
C LEU A 38 21.88 6.08 -1.93
N SER A 39 22.01 5.09 -2.82
CA SER A 39 23.29 4.77 -3.47
C SER A 39 23.87 5.96 -4.23
N THR A 40 23.09 6.58 -5.12
CA THR A 40 23.59 7.73 -5.93
C THR A 40 23.95 8.95 -5.07
N ALA A 41 23.15 9.26 -4.05
CA ALA A 41 23.46 10.37 -3.14
C ALA A 41 24.70 10.08 -2.28
N THR A 42 24.87 8.84 -1.82
CA THR A 42 26.07 8.44 -1.06
C THR A 42 27.33 8.49 -1.90
N GLU A 43 27.27 8.16 -3.19
CA GLU A 43 28.41 8.29 -4.11
C GLU A 43 28.84 9.75 -4.28
N GLN A 44 27.91 10.67 -4.52
CA GLN A 44 28.21 12.11 -4.61
C GLN A 44 28.81 12.67 -3.33
N LEU A 45 28.33 12.23 -2.16
CA LEU A 45 28.88 12.63 -0.86
C LEU A 45 30.28 12.03 -0.63
N LEU A 46 30.55 10.80 -1.10
CA LEU A 46 31.88 10.17 -0.99
C LEU A 46 32.94 10.87 -1.83
N ASP A 47 32.56 11.44 -2.97
CA ASP A 47 33.47 12.20 -3.83
C ASP A 47 33.97 13.48 -3.14
N ALA A 48 33.13 14.10 -2.31
CA ALA A 48 33.49 15.26 -1.50
C ALA A 48 34.36 14.93 -0.27
N VAL A 49 34.53 13.64 0.08
CA VAL A 49 35.33 13.21 1.23
C VAL A 49 36.79 13.00 0.81
N PRO A 50 37.78 13.53 1.58
CA PRO A 50 39.20 13.26 1.33
C PRO A 50 39.49 11.76 1.25
N PRO A 51 40.34 11.29 0.31
CA PRO A 51 40.56 9.86 0.09
C PRO A 51 40.87 9.05 1.36
N ALA A 52 41.67 9.63 2.26
CA ALA A 52 42.04 9.02 3.54
C ALA A 52 40.84 8.74 4.49
N LYS A 53 39.71 9.44 4.32
CA LYS A 53 38.51 9.32 5.18
C LYS A 53 37.36 8.57 4.51
N ARG A 54 37.48 8.19 3.23
CA ARG A 54 36.39 7.57 2.47
C ARG A 54 35.93 6.22 3.04
N ASN A 55 36.85 5.39 3.53
CA ASN A 55 36.49 4.10 4.12
C ASN A 55 35.66 4.27 5.41
N ALA A 56 36.03 5.25 6.24
CA ALA A 56 35.26 5.58 7.44
C ALA A 56 33.86 6.12 7.07
N ALA A 57 33.78 7.00 6.07
CA ALA A 57 32.50 7.51 5.56
C ALA A 57 31.59 6.38 5.00
N LYS A 58 32.15 5.44 4.22
CA LYS A 58 31.43 4.26 3.74
C LYS A 58 30.88 3.42 4.89
N ALA A 59 31.68 3.16 5.92
CA ALA A 59 31.25 2.41 7.09
C ALA A 59 30.08 3.11 7.82
N LEU A 60 30.10 4.45 7.92
CA LEU A 60 29.01 5.23 8.49
C LEU A 60 27.72 5.13 7.65
N PHE A 61 27.80 5.19 6.32
CA PHE A 61 26.63 5.02 5.46
C PHE A 61 26.02 3.63 5.59
N VAL A 62 26.85 2.57 5.61
CA VAL A 62 26.38 1.20 5.84
C VAL A 62 25.69 1.10 7.21
N ALA A 63 26.31 1.62 8.27
CA ALA A 63 25.72 1.59 9.61
C ALA A 63 24.37 2.33 9.68
N ALA A 64 24.25 3.48 9.02
CA ALA A 64 23.01 4.25 8.95
C ALA A 64 21.90 3.50 8.18
N THR A 65 22.23 2.89 7.05
CA THR A 65 21.29 2.07 6.27
C THR A 65 20.84 0.86 7.08
N THR A 66 21.77 0.13 7.72
CA THR A 66 21.43 -1.02 8.58
C THR A 66 20.53 -0.60 9.75
N ALA A 67 20.82 0.51 10.42
CA ALA A 67 19.98 1.03 11.50
C ALA A 67 18.56 1.38 11.02
N THR A 68 18.45 1.98 9.82
CA THR A 68 17.16 2.29 9.19
C THR A 68 16.37 1.02 8.89
N SER A 69 17.02 -0.01 8.33
CA SER A 69 16.39 -1.31 8.05
C SER A 69 15.93 -2.01 9.33
N HIS A 70 16.74 -2.01 10.40
CA HIS A 70 16.38 -2.61 11.68
C HIS A 70 15.22 -1.89 12.39
N GLY A 71 15.04 -0.59 12.13
CA GLY A 71 13.90 0.18 12.65
C GLY A 71 12.55 -0.23 12.06
N VAL A 72 12.53 -1.00 10.97
CA VAL A 72 11.32 -1.50 10.32
C VAL A 72 11.09 -2.95 10.72
N ILE A 73 10.04 -3.20 11.51
CA ILE A 73 9.61 -4.57 11.82
C ILE A 73 8.97 -5.16 10.56
N ALA A 74 9.36 -6.38 10.18
CA ALA A 74 8.85 -7.07 8.98
C ALA A 74 7.30 -7.10 8.90
N ALA A 75 6.62 -7.18 10.04
CA ALA A 75 5.16 -7.09 10.12
C ALA A 75 4.62 -5.73 9.66
N THR A 76 5.23 -4.61 10.09
CA THR A 76 4.87 -3.25 9.66
C THR A 76 5.13 -3.06 8.17
N GLU A 77 6.20 -3.66 7.66
CA GLU A 77 6.52 -3.62 6.24
C GLU A 77 5.48 -4.37 5.39
N SER A 78 5.14 -5.60 5.81
CA SER A 78 4.11 -6.41 5.16
C SER A 78 2.76 -5.70 5.15
N GLU A 79 2.36 -5.06 6.25
CA GLU A 79 1.13 -4.28 6.32
C GLU A 79 1.15 -3.08 5.36
N ARG A 80 2.27 -2.35 5.28
CA ARG A 80 2.45 -1.24 4.33
C ARG A 80 2.27 -1.74 2.90
N PHE A 81 2.98 -2.81 2.52
CA PHE A 81 2.88 -3.39 1.18
C PHE A 81 1.46 -3.84 0.86
N ARG A 82 0.79 -4.54 1.79
CA ARG A 82 -0.58 -5.00 1.60
C ARG A 82 -1.53 -3.85 1.28
N PHE A 83 -1.51 -2.78 2.09
CA PHE A 83 -2.39 -1.64 1.87
C PHE A 83 -2.02 -0.83 0.63
N TRP A 84 -0.74 -0.77 0.28
CA TRP A 84 -0.31 -0.18 -0.98
C TRP A 84 -0.85 -0.95 -2.20
N THR A 85 -0.78 -2.28 -2.19
CA THR A 85 -1.39 -3.10 -3.23
C THR A 85 -2.90 -2.88 -3.32
N HIS A 86 -3.60 -2.78 -2.18
CA HIS A 86 -5.03 -2.44 -2.17
C HIS A 86 -5.32 -1.07 -2.77
N TRP A 87 -4.46 -0.08 -2.54
CA TRP A 87 -4.56 1.25 -3.15
C TRP A 87 -4.40 1.20 -4.67
N GLN A 88 -3.37 0.50 -5.16
CA GLN A 88 -3.15 0.34 -6.61
C GLN A 88 -4.34 -0.35 -7.27
N ASN A 89 -4.83 -1.45 -6.69
CA ASN A 89 -5.98 -2.18 -7.20
C ASN A 89 -7.25 -1.33 -7.18
N PHE A 90 -7.47 -0.54 -6.13
CA PHE A 90 -8.59 0.38 -6.04
C PHE A 90 -8.57 1.41 -7.18
N LEU A 91 -7.43 2.06 -7.42
CA LEU A 91 -7.29 3.01 -8.52
C LEU A 91 -7.51 2.33 -9.88
N GLN A 92 -6.88 1.19 -10.12
CA GLN A 92 -7.01 0.46 -11.38
C GLN A 92 -8.48 0.10 -11.69
N ASN A 93 -9.24 -0.31 -10.66
CA ASN A 93 -10.60 -0.79 -10.83
C ASN A 93 -11.66 0.33 -10.81
N THR A 94 -11.42 1.43 -10.09
CA THR A 94 -12.43 2.49 -9.88
C THR A 94 -12.08 3.78 -10.61
N PHE A 95 -10.79 4.08 -10.79
CA PHE A 95 -10.28 5.33 -11.37
C PHE A 95 -9.12 5.04 -12.34
N PRO A 96 -9.31 4.27 -13.43
CA PRO A 96 -8.23 3.75 -14.26
C PRO A 96 -7.35 4.82 -14.93
N MET A 97 -7.83 6.07 -15.01
CA MET A 97 -7.07 7.21 -15.52
C MET A 97 -6.11 7.83 -14.48
N HIS A 98 -6.17 7.39 -13.22
CA HIS A 98 -5.40 7.97 -12.12
C HIS A 98 -4.24 7.06 -11.72
N GLN A 99 -3.09 7.68 -11.46
CA GLN A 99 -1.86 6.99 -11.07
C GLN A 99 -1.73 6.90 -9.54
N PRO A 100 -1.05 5.85 -9.02
CA PRO A 100 -0.87 5.69 -7.56
C PRO A 100 -0.07 6.77 -6.85
N ILE A 101 0.83 7.46 -7.56
CA ILE A 101 1.65 8.54 -7.03
C ILE A 101 0.89 9.87 -7.15
N LEU A 102 0.64 10.51 -6.01
CA LEU A 102 -0.29 11.63 -5.90
C LEU A 102 0.38 13.02 -5.93
N SER A 103 1.71 13.10 -6.00
CA SER A 103 2.47 14.35 -5.89
C SER A 103 2.09 15.40 -6.94
N ASN A 104 1.71 14.96 -8.14
CA ASN A 104 1.38 15.86 -9.26
C ASN A 104 -0.11 16.20 -9.33
N TYR A 105 -0.94 15.69 -8.42
CA TYR A 105 -2.37 15.95 -8.42
C TYR A 105 -2.71 17.24 -7.68
N PRO A 106 -3.69 18.03 -8.16
CA PRO A 106 -4.27 19.12 -7.38
C PRO A 106 -4.76 18.63 -6.02
N LEU A 107 -4.64 19.49 -4.99
CA LEU A 107 -4.97 19.14 -3.60
C LEU A 107 -6.36 18.51 -3.47
N LEU A 108 -7.40 19.12 -4.07
CA LEU A 108 -8.77 18.62 -3.95
C LEU A 108 -8.95 17.25 -4.62
N THR A 109 -8.33 17.01 -5.77
CA THR A 109 -8.35 15.70 -6.45
C THR A 109 -7.66 14.64 -5.60
N ARG A 110 -6.50 14.97 -5.03
CA ARG A 110 -5.77 14.10 -4.10
C ARG A 110 -6.63 13.71 -2.90
N LEU A 111 -7.28 14.68 -2.27
CA LEU A 111 -8.16 14.45 -1.12
C LEU A 111 -9.40 13.64 -1.49
N ALA A 112 -9.98 13.86 -2.67
CA ALA A 112 -11.13 13.09 -3.15
C ALA A 112 -10.76 11.60 -3.35
N LEU A 113 -9.62 11.32 -3.96
CA LEU A 113 -9.14 9.94 -4.16
C LEU A 113 -8.83 9.26 -2.82
N LEU A 114 -8.10 9.94 -1.93
CA LEU A 114 -7.77 9.42 -0.60
C LEU A 114 -9.02 9.19 0.26
N GLY A 115 -9.98 10.11 0.22
CA GLY A 115 -11.24 9.99 0.94
C GLY A 115 -12.11 8.85 0.40
N SER A 116 -12.13 8.66 -0.92
CA SER A 116 -12.84 7.55 -1.57
C SER A 116 -12.20 6.20 -1.21
N PHE A 117 -10.87 6.13 -1.20
CA PHE A 117 -10.16 4.93 -0.75
C PHE A 117 -10.41 4.63 0.73
N ALA A 118 -10.45 5.65 1.58
CA ALA A 118 -10.79 5.48 2.99
C ALA A 118 -12.19 4.88 3.18
N ALA A 119 -13.17 5.30 2.36
CA ALA A 119 -14.51 4.73 2.34
C ALA A 119 -14.54 3.28 1.82
N PHE A 120 -13.78 2.99 0.75
CA PHE A 120 -13.60 1.64 0.20
C PHE A 120 -13.03 0.67 1.25
N ILE A 121 -11.97 1.08 1.96
CA ILE A 121 -11.39 0.30 3.05
C ILE A 121 -12.40 0.13 4.18
N ARG A 122 -13.05 1.22 4.62
CA ARG A 122 -14.05 1.19 5.70
C ARG A 122 -15.18 0.21 5.41
N ALA A 123 -15.65 0.15 4.17
CA ALA A 123 -16.70 -0.77 3.73
C ALA A 123 -16.23 -2.24 3.66
N GLY A 124 -14.93 -2.51 3.77
CA GLY A 124 -14.37 -3.86 3.69
C GLY A 124 -14.21 -4.39 2.28
N GLN A 125 -14.40 -3.55 1.25
CA GLN A 125 -14.42 -3.96 -0.16
C GLN A 125 -13.05 -4.43 -0.70
N HIS A 126 -11.99 -4.22 0.06
CA HIS A 126 -10.65 -4.75 -0.21
C HIS A 126 -10.51 -6.24 0.14
N HIS A 127 -11.51 -6.83 0.79
CA HIS A 127 -11.48 -8.22 1.25
C HIS A 127 -12.74 -8.97 0.79
N PRO A 128 -12.65 -10.23 0.34
CA PRO A 128 -13.80 -10.97 -0.20
C PRO A 128 -15.01 -11.06 0.74
N ALA A 129 -14.75 -11.12 2.05
CA ALA A 129 -15.80 -11.15 3.07
C ALA A 129 -16.59 -9.84 3.24
N ASN A 130 -16.17 -8.73 2.61
CA ASN A 130 -16.82 -7.41 2.66
C ASN A 130 -17.18 -6.94 4.08
N LYS A 131 -16.31 -7.26 5.05
CA LYS A 131 -16.55 -6.91 6.46
C LYS A 131 -16.08 -5.50 6.73
N LYS A 132 -16.99 -4.68 7.24
CA LYS A 132 -16.68 -3.31 7.71
C LYS A 132 -15.52 -3.35 8.70
N VAL A 133 -14.50 -2.53 8.47
CA VAL A 133 -13.29 -2.48 9.33
C VAL A 133 -13.25 -1.23 10.18
N SER A 134 -12.52 -1.26 11.30
CA SER A 134 -12.39 -0.12 12.21
C SER A 134 -11.72 1.10 11.57
N ALA A 135 -11.95 2.27 12.14
CA ALA A 135 -11.24 3.52 11.83
C ALA A 135 -9.72 3.37 11.97
N GLN A 136 -9.24 2.52 12.89
CA GLN A 136 -7.82 2.24 13.04
C GLN A 136 -7.25 1.54 11.80
N THR A 137 -7.99 0.59 11.22
CA THR A 137 -7.60 -0.09 9.98
C THR A 137 -7.55 0.88 8.81
N VAL A 138 -8.55 1.77 8.69
CA VAL A 138 -8.56 2.82 7.67
C VAL A 138 -7.35 3.75 7.83
N LEU A 139 -7.02 4.13 9.06
CA LEU A 139 -5.86 4.97 9.36
C LEU A 139 -4.54 4.29 8.96
N LEU A 140 -4.38 3.00 9.23
CA LEU A 140 -3.22 2.22 8.80
C LEU A 140 -3.10 2.18 7.28
N ALA A 141 -4.22 1.99 6.56
CA ALA A 141 -4.22 1.98 5.10
C ALA A 141 -3.78 3.34 4.51
N LEU A 142 -4.30 4.44 5.04
CA LEU A 142 -3.89 5.78 4.64
C LEU A 142 -2.42 6.05 5.00
N ARG A 143 -1.97 5.61 6.18
CA ARG A 143 -0.57 5.75 6.60
C ARG A 143 0.38 4.99 5.69
N ALA A 144 -0.02 3.82 5.19
CA ALA A 144 0.78 3.07 4.22
C ALA A 144 1.03 3.88 2.94
N ILE A 145 0.00 4.55 2.41
CA ILE A 145 0.14 5.45 1.24
C ILE A 145 1.13 6.58 1.54
N SER A 146 0.97 7.25 2.69
CA SER A 146 1.87 8.32 3.14
C SER A 146 3.33 7.86 3.22
N GLN A 147 3.56 6.74 3.92
CA GLN A 147 4.90 6.18 4.09
C GLN A 147 5.52 5.78 2.75
N THR A 148 4.76 5.19 1.83
CA THR A 148 5.27 4.86 0.49
C THR A 148 5.71 6.12 -0.26
N HIS A 149 4.93 7.21 -0.18
CA HIS A 149 5.33 8.49 -0.81
C HIS A 149 6.62 9.04 -0.18
N MET A 150 6.67 9.12 1.15
CA MET A 150 7.84 9.65 1.86
C MET A 150 9.10 8.83 1.58
N LEU A 151 8.97 7.50 1.48
CA LEU A 151 10.06 6.63 1.08
C LEU A 151 10.50 6.93 -0.35
N ASP A 152 9.60 7.14 -1.29
CA ASP A 152 9.91 7.56 -2.67
C ASP A 152 10.43 9.02 -2.78
N GLY A 153 10.78 9.67 -1.67
CA GLY A 153 11.23 11.06 -1.62
C GLY A 153 10.14 12.08 -1.98
N GLN A 154 8.87 11.64 -1.98
CA GLN A 154 7.72 12.46 -2.30
C GLN A 154 7.13 13.13 -1.05
N PRO A 155 6.47 14.30 -1.20
CA PRO A 155 5.74 14.91 -0.10
C PRO A 155 4.61 14.00 0.38
N ASP A 156 4.27 14.08 1.68
CA ASP A 156 3.16 13.32 2.24
C ASP A 156 1.82 13.75 1.56
N PRO A 157 1.14 12.85 0.84
CA PRO A 157 -0.11 13.19 0.15
C PRO A 157 -1.27 13.44 1.11
N LEU A 158 -1.16 13.02 2.37
CA LEU A 158 -2.17 13.27 3.40
C LEU A 158 -2.00 14.62 4.09
N ALA A 159 -0.83 15.25 3.94
CA ALA A 159 -0.50 16.47 4.64
C ALA A 159 -1.18 17.71 4.04
N ASP A 160 -1.50 18.65 4.92
CA ASP A 160 -1.75 20.05 4.63
C ASP A 160 -0.43 20.84 4.58
N GLU A 161 -0.54 22.14 4.35
CA GLU A 161 0.61 23.06 4.29
C GLU A 161 1.43 23.10 5.59
N LYS A 162 0.86 22.64 6.72
CA LYS A 162 1.53 22.59 8.03
C LYS A 162 2.12 21.20 8.34
N GLY A 163 2.12 20.29 7.36
CA GLY A 163 2.59 18.92 7.54
C GLY A 163 1.64 18.04 8.36
N GLN A 164 0.41 18.50 8.63
CA GLN A 164 -0.58 17.76 9.40
C GLN A 164 -1.58 17.09 8.47
N ARG A 165 -2.22 16.00 8.90
CA ARG A 165 -3.27 15.38 8.07
C ARG A 165 -4.37 16.40 7.76
N HIS A 166 -4.71 16.53 6.48
CA HIS A 166 -5.71 17.49 6.02
C HIS A 166 -7.06 17.33 6.75
N ILE A 167 -7.70 18.46 7.05
CA ILE A 167 -8.89 18.52 7.92
C ILE A 167 -10.06 17.64 7.43
N LEU A 168 -10.25 17.52 6.12
CA LEU A 168 -11.31 16.67 5.55
C LEU A 168 -11.12 15.19 5.90
N LEU A 169 -9.90 14.67 5.74
CA LEU A 169 -9.58 13.29 6.11
C LEU A 169 -9.65 13.09 7.62
N ARG A 170 -9.22 14.07 8.42
CA ARG A 170 -9.37 14.01 9.88
C ARG A 170 -10.82 13.88 10.31
N ARG A 171 -11.72 14.70 9.75
CA ARG A 171 -13.17 14.65 10.02
C ARG A 171 -13.78 13.30 9.61
N GLN A 172 -13.38 12.77 8.45
CA GLN A 172 -13.84 11.46 7.98
C GLN A 172 -13.43 10.32 8.93
N ILE A 173 -12.16 10.27 9.35
CA ILE A 173 -11.68 9.26 10.30
C ILE A 173 -12.37 9.40 11.66
N GLU A 174 -12.57 10.62 12.12
CA GLU A 174 -13.29 10.89 13.37
C GLU A 174 -14.75 10.42 13.31
N ASN A 175 -15.43 10.66 12.19
CA ASN A 175 -16.75 10.08 11.96
C ASN A 175 -16.72 8.55 12.05
N TYR A 176 -15.72 7.89 11.47
CA TYR A 176 -15.61 6.43 11.56
C TYR A 176 -15.43 5.93 12.99
N ARG A 177 -14.61 6.61 13.81
CA ARG A 177 -14.40 6.27 15.21
C ARG A 177 -15.68 6.34 16.03
N ARG A 178 -16.49 7.38 15.83
CA ARG A 178 -17.78 7.56 16.52
C ARG A 178 -18.77 6.43 16.21
N HIS A 179 -18.64 5.81 15.04
CA HIS A 179 -19.51 4.71 14.58
C HIS A 179 -18.87 3.33 14.75
N ASP A 180 -17.69 3.23 15.36
CA ASP A 180 -17.09 1.94 15.67
C ASP A 180 -17.64 1.42 16.99
N PRO A 181 -17.91 0.11 17.08
CA PRO A 181 -18.31 -0.48 18.35
C PRO A 181 -17.18 -0.32 19.37
N PRO A 182 -17.50 -0.16 20.67
CA PRO A 182 -16.49 -0.10 21.71
C PRO A 182 -15.59 -1.35 21.66
N PRO A 183 -14.29 -1.23 21.97
CA PRO A 183 -13.38 -2.36 21.95
C PRO A 183 -13.92 -3.50 22.82
N LYS A 184 -14.19 -4.66 22.22
CA LYS A 184 -14.55 -5.86 22.98
C LYS A 184 -13.34 -6.25 23.82
N ARG A 185 -13.45 -6.10 25.14
CA ARG A 185 -12.43 -6.59 26.09
C ARG A 185 -12.31 -8.10 25.91
N LYS A 186 -11.17 -8.57 25.42
CA LYS A 186 -10.86 -10.01 25.47
C LYS A 186 -10.53 -10.32 26.93
N LEU A 187 -11.32 -11.20 27.55
CA LEU A 187 -10.98 -11.74 28.87
C LEU A 187 -9.59 -12.38 28.75
N ALA A 188 -8.63 -11.87 29.52
CA ALA A 188 -7.36 -12.54 29.68
C ALA A 188 -7.64 -13.82 30.47
N LEU A 189 -7.69 -14.97 29.80
CA LEU A 189 -7.68 -16.23 30.50
C LEU A 189 -6.32 -16.34 31.19
N PRO A 190 -6.28 -16.57 32.51
CA PRO A 190 -5.01 -16.83 33.20
C PRO A 190 -4.34 -18.05 32.55
N HIS A 191 -3.01 -18.04 32.47
CA HIS A 191 -2.21 -19.09 31.81
C HIS A 191 -2.57 -20.52 32.27
N ILE A 192 -3.01 -20.65 33.52
CA ILE A 192 -3.50 -21.91 34.12
C ILE A 192 -4.76 -22.45 33.41
N ALA A 193 -5.68 -21.58 32.99
CA ALA A 193 -6.93 -22.00 32.33
C ALA A 193 -6.70 -22.61 30.93
N ILE A 194 -5.62 -22.24 30.24
CA ILE A 194 -5.26 -22.80 28.93
C ILE A 194 -4.84 -24.28 29.05
N LYS A 195 -4.17 -24.66 30.15
CA LYS A 195 -3.75 -26.06 30.37
C LYS A 195 -4.93 -27.02 30.46
N TYR A 196 -6.05 -26.60 31.06
CA TYR A 196 -7.21 -27.48 31.25
C TYR A 196 -8.13 -27.59 30.03
N LEU A 197 -8.14 -26.58 29.14
CA LEU A 197 -8.96 -26.62 27.92
C LEU A 197 -8.45 -27.63 26.86
N ASN A 198 -7.18 -28.01 26.93
CA ASN A 198 -6.59 -29.00 26.01
C ASN A 198 -6.81 -30.45 26.46
N VAL A 199 -7.24 -30.68 27.70
CA VAL A 199 -7.48 -32.04 28.23
C VAL A 199 -8.87 -32.54 27.84
N THR A 200 -9.89 -31.69 27.90
CA THR A 200 -11.29 -32.09 27.65
C THR A 200 -11.64 -32.40 26.18
N ARG A 201 -10.73 -32.17 25.22
CA ARG A 201 -10.96 -32.49 23.80
C ARG A 201 -10.42 -33.86 23.40
N ALA A 202 -9.53 -34.46 24.20
CA ALA A 202 -8.99 -35.79 23.94
C ALA A 202 -9.91 -36.93 24.43
N ASP A 203 -10.82 -36.64 25.36
CA ASP A 203 -11.57 -37.68 26.08
C ASP A 203 -12.99 -37.93 25.54
N ASN A 204 -13.44 -37.20 24.51
CA ASN A 204 -14.80 -37.34 23.94
C ASN A 204 -14.82 -38.12 22.61
N ASN A 205 -14.08 -39.23 22.52
CA ASN A 205 -14.25 -40.22 21.45
C ASN A 205 -14.79 -41.53 22.05
N PRO A 206 -16.12 -41.76 22.09
CA PRO A 206 -16.64 -43.03 22.53
C PRO A 206 -16.31 -44.09 21.47
N ARG A 207 -15.31 -44.93 21.77
CA ARG A 207 -15.12 -46.21 21.09
C ARG A 207 -16.23 -47.15 21.53
N TYR A 208 -17.19 -47.43 20.66
CA TYR A 208 -17.71 -48.75 20.31
C TYR A 208 -18.39 -48.65 18.95
#